data_AF-A0A9D7UPB1-F1
#
_entry.id   AF-A0A9D7UPB1-F1
#
_cell.length_a   1.000
_cell.length_b   1.000
_cell.length_c   1.000
_cell.angle_alpha   90.00
_cell.angle_beta   90.00
_cell.angle_gamma   90.00
#
_symmetry.space_group_name_H-M   'P 1'
#
loop_
_entity.id
_entity.type
_entity.pdbx_description
1 polymer ?
#
loop_
_entity_poly.entity_id
_entity_poly.type
_entity_poly.pdbx_seq_one_letter_code
_entity_poly.pdbx_strand_id
1 'polypeptide(L)'
;MFDIASSEFLLVMLIALVVIGPKDLPKVLRVVGKWVGKARGVAAQFRSGFDEMVRQSELEEMEKKWKAENERIMREYPAPNLREDVIGDDTRPQSQEPPAEPASAATEATAKP
;
A
#
# COMPACT_ATOMS: atom_id res chain seq x y z
N MET A 1 -12.41 -35.74 12.42
CA MET A 1 -12.98 -35.78 13.78
C MET A 1 -13.71 -34.47 14.13
N PHE A 2 -14.36 -33.82 13.16
CA PHE A 2 -15.28 -32.70 13.38
C PHE A 2 -16.60 -33.04 12.70
N ASP A 3 -17.28 -34.04 13.25
CA ASP A 3 -18.67 -34.35 12.93
C ASP A 3 -19.57 -33.51 13.85
N ILE A 4 -19.35 -32.19 13.89
CA ILE A 4 -20.40 -31.29 14.35
C ILE A 4 -21.39 -31.25 13.20
N ALA A 5 -22.21 -32.29 13.11
CA ALA A 5 -23.30 -32.31 12.17
C ALA A 5 -24.29 -31.20 12.57
N SER A 6 -25.07 -30.75 11.60
CA SER A 6 -26.10 -29.73 11.81
C SER A 6 -27.05 -30.10 12.96
N SER A 7 -27.18 -31.39 13.29
CA SER A 7 -27.88 -31.94 14.44
C SER A 7 -27.32 -31.51 15.80
N GLU A 8 -26.00 -31.59 16.04
CA GLU A 8 -25.40 -31.19 17.32
C GLU A 8 -25.60 -29.70 17.57
N PHE A 9 -25.47 -28.89 16.52
CA PHE A 9 -25.69 -27.45 16.63
C PHE A 9 -27.16 -27.12 16.97
N LEU A 10 -28.10 -27.84 16.37
CA LEU A 10 -29.53 -27.73 16.69
C LEU A 10 -29.81 -28.11 18.16
N LEU A 11 -29.20 -29.19 18.66
CA LEU A 11 -29.35 -29.62 20.05
C LEU A 11 -28.82 -28.57 21.02
N VAL A 12 -27.65 -28.00 20.77
CA VAL A 12 -27.09 -26.93 21.60
C VAL A 12 -27.98 -25.69 21.58
N MET A 13 -28.50 -25.30 20.41
CA MET A 13 -29.48 -24.21 20.29
C MET A 13 -30.74 -24.47 21.13
N LEU A 14 -31.27 -25.70 21.08
CA LEU A 14 -32.44 -26.08 21.89
C LEU A 14 -32.14 -25.98 23.39
N ILE A 15 -31.01 -26.53 23.84
CA ILE A 15 -30.58 -26.45 25.25
C ILE A 15 -30.40 -25.00 25.67
N ALA A 16 -29.75 -24.17 24.84
CA ALA A 16 -29.57 -22.75 25.12
C ALA A 16 -30.92 -22.02 25.26
N LEU A 17 -31.90 -22.33 24.40
CA LEU A 17 -33.26 -21.79 24.49
C LEU A 17 -33.97 -22.21 25.79
N VAL A 18 -33.77 -23.44 26.27
CA VAL A 18 -34.37 -23.92 27.52
C VAL A 18 -33.72 -23.27 28.74
N VAL A 19 -32.39 -23.19 28.77
CA VAL A 19 -31.62 -22.68 29.92
C VAL A 19 -31.73 -21.16 30.04
N ILE A 20 -31.54 -20.44 28.94
CA ILE A 20 -31.56 -18.97 28.92
C ILE A 20 -33.00 -18.46 28.77
N GLY A 21 -33.85 -19.22 28.08
CA GLY A 21 -35.19 -18.79 27.69
C GLY A 21 -35.21 -18.14 26.30
N PRO A 22 -36.23 -18.40 25.47
CA PRO A 22 -36.33 -17.86 24.11
C PRO A 22 -36.49 -16.33 24.08
N LYS A 23 -37.01 -15.73 25.15
CA LYS A 23 -37.20 -14.27 25.27
C LYS A 23 -35.91 -13.54 25.65
N ASP A 24 -35.01 -14.20 26.37
CA ASP A 24 -33.76 -13.60 26.85
C ASP A 24 -32.59 -13.84 25.89
N LEU A 25 -32.63 -14.90 25.08
CA LEU A 25 -31.67 -15.13 24.00
C LEU A 25 -31.44 -13.90 23.09
N PRO A 26 -32.47 -13.21 22.54
CA PRO A 26 -32.26 -12.00 21.74
C PRO A 26 -31.69 -10.82 22.53
N LYS A 27 -31.84 -10.80 23.85
CA LYS A 27 -31.21 -9.79 24.72
C LYS A 27 -29.72 -10.10 24.90
N VAL A 28 -29.37 -11.36 25.13
CA VAL A 28 -27.98 -11.84 25.24
C VAL A 28 -27.22 -11.63 23.94
N LEU A 29 -27.81 -11.99 22.79
CA LEU A 29 -27.19 -11.77 21.47
C LEU A 29 -26.88 -10.30 21.23
N ARG A 30 -27.74 -9.36 21.67
CA ARG A 30 -27.47 -7.93 21.57
C ARG A 30 -26.31 -7.49 22.46
N VAL A 31 -26.17 -8.06 23.66
CA VAL A 31 -25.05 -7.75 24.57
C VAL A 31 -23.74 -8.26 23.99
N VAL A 32 -23.71 -9.54 23.60
CA VAL A 32 -22.54 -10.17 22.97
C VAL A 32 -22.18 -9.43 21.68
N GLY A 33 -23.16 -9.13 20.84
CA GLY A 33 -22.95 -8.38 19.59
C GLY A 33 -22.34 -7.00 19.81
N LYS A 34 -22.77 -6.26 20.85
CA LYS A 34 -22.15 -4.97 21.22
C LYS A 34 -20.70 -5.13 21.64
N TRP A 35 -20.37 -6.17 22.41
CA TRP A 35 -19.01 -6.46 22.85
C TRP A 35 -18.11 -6.85 21.67
N VAL A 36 -18.57 -7.77 20.82
CA VAL A 36 -17.87 -8.16 19.59
C VAL A 36 -17.69 -6.96 18.66
N GLY A 37 -18.71 -6.12 18.51
CA GLY A 37 -18.64 -4.90 17.70
C GLY A 37 -17.58 -3.92 18.20
N LYS A 38 -17.51 -3.69 19.52
CA LYS A 38 -16.45 -2.88 20.14
C LYS A 38 -15.08 -3.49 19.90
N ALA A 39 -14.91 -4.79 20.16
CA ALA A 39 -13.65 -5.49 19.93
C ALA A 39 -13.22 -5.40 18.46
N ARG A 40 -14.17 -5.52 17.52
CA ARG A 40 -13.90 -5.41 16.08
C ARG A 40 -13.52 -3.98 15.67
N GLY A 41 -14.15 -2.96 16.25
CA GLY A 41 -13.76 -1.56 16.06
C GLY A 41 -12.35 -1.28 16.55
N VAL A 42 -12.02 -1.77 17.74
CA VAL A 42 -10.67 -1.69 18.32
C VAL A 42 -9.66 -2.43 17.43
N ALA A 43 -9.97 -3.65 17.00
CA ALA A 43 -9.13 -4.42 16.07
C ALA A 43 -8.95 -3.73 14.71
N ALA A 44 -9.96 -3.01 14.22
CA ALA A 44 -9.85 -2.23 12.99
C ALA A 44 -8.88 -1.05 13.15
N GLN A 45 -8.89 -0.37 14.30
CA GLN A 45 -7.92 0.68 14.62
C GLN A 45 -6.49 0.12 14.78
N PHE A 46 -6.35 -1.06 15.39
CA PHE A 46 -5.07 -1.76 15.43
C PHE A 46 -4.61 -2.18 14.05
N ARG A 47 -5.51 -2.63 13.17
CA ARG A 47 -5.14 -2.98 11.80
C ARG A 47 -4.63 -1.76 11.03
N SER A 48 -5.29 -0.60 11.16
CA SER A 48 -4.80 0.63 10.54
C SER A 48 -3.46 1.09 11.12
N GLY A 49 -3.26 0.99 12.43
CA GLY A 49 -1.98 1.34 13.06
C GLY A 49 -0.86 0.33 12.77
N PHE A 50 -1.21 -0.95 12.64
CA PHE A 50 -0.27 -2.01 12.29
C PHE A 50 0.13 -1.94 10.82
N ASP A 51 -0.78 -1.63 9.88
CA ASP A 51 -0.42 -1.38 8.49
C ASP A 51 0.57 -0.21 8.37
N GLU A 52 0.40 0.85 9.18
CA GLU A 52 1.36 1.96 9.23
C GLU A 52 2.73 1.53 9.78
N MET A 53 2.76 0.76 10.88
CA MET A 53 4.00 0.23 11.47
C MET A 53 4.69 -0.80 10.58
N VAL A 54 3.93 -1.68 9.92
CA VAL A 54 4.46 -2.65 8.96
C VAL A 54 5.04 -1.91 7.77
N ARG A 55 4.34 -0.90 7.25
CA ARG A 55 4.88 -0.08 6.15
C ARG A 55 6.19 0.60 6.56
N GLN A 56 6.30 1.12 7.78
CA GLN A 56 7.56 1.65 8.31
C GLN A 56 8.64 0.57 8.47
N SER A 57 8.29 -0.63 8.95
CA SER A 57 9.24 -1.73 9.13
C SER A 57 9.72 -2.31 7.79
N GLU A 58 8.83 -2.43 6.81
CA GLU A 58 9.18 -2.81 5.43
C GLU A 58 10.09 -1.74 4.81
N LEU A 59 9.82 -0.45 5.04
CA LEU A 59 10.68 0.63 4.56
C LEU A 59 12.08 0.62 5.20
N GLU A 60 12.18 0.38 6.51
CA GLU A 60 13.48 0.23 7.18
C GLU A 60 14.29 -0.97 6.64
N GLU A 61 13.66 -2.12 6.42
CA GLU A 61 14.33 -3.28 5.82
C GLU A 61 14.76 -3.01 4.37
N MET A 62 13.93 -2.32 3.59
CA MET A 62 14.25 -1.94 2.21
C MET A 62 15.42 -0.95 2.15
N GLU A 63 15.45 0.06 3.03
CA GLU A 63 16.57 1.01 3.13
C GLU A 63 17.88 0.29 3.50
N LYS A 64 17.81 -0.69 4.41
CA LYS A 64 18.97 -1.48 4.82
C LYS A 64 19.52 -2.32 3.66
N LYS A 65 18.64 -2.97 2.90
CA LYS A 65 19.01 -3.73 1.69
C LYS A 65 19.60 -2.82 0.61
N TRP A 66 18.99 -1.65 0.39
CA TRP A 66 19.48 -0.66 -0.57
C TRP A 66 20.87 -0.14 -0.20
N LYS A 67 21.10 0.21 1.08
CA LYS A 67 22.43 0.65 1.55
C LYS A 67 23.48 -0.44 1.38
N ALA A 68 23.17 -1.68 1.76
CA ALA A 68 24.11 -2.80 1.63
C ALA A 68 24.47 -3.07 0.16
N GLU A 69 23.49 -3.03 -0.75
CA GLU A 69 23.73 -3.22 -2.18
C GLU A 69 24.48 -2.03 -2.78
N ASN A 70 24.14 -0.80 -2.41
CA ASN A 70 24.86 0.40 -2.84
C ASN A 70 26.32 0.42 -2.37
N GLU A 71 26.58 0.00 -1.12
CA GLU A 71 27.94 -0.13 -0.59
C GLU A 71 28.72 -1.22 -1.32
N ARG A 72 28.06 -2.33 -1.66
CA ARG A 72 28.65 -3.40 -2.47
C ARG A 72 29.00 -2.89 -3.87
N ILE A 73 28.09 -2.20 -4.54
CA ILE A 73 28.32 -1.58 -5.86
C ILE A 73 29.49 -0.57 -5.80
N MET A 74 29.55 0.29 -4.79
CA MET A 74 30.65 1.25 -4.61
C MET A 74 32.00 0.58 -4.34
N ARG A 75 31.99 -0.60 -3.70
CA ARG A 75 33.21 -1.39 -3.45
C ARG A 75 33.67 -2.15 -4.70
N GLU A 76 32.73 -2.65 -5.49
CA GLU A 76 32.96 -3.40 -6.73
C GLU A 76 33.29 -2.46 -7.90
N TYR A 77 32.75 -1.24 -7.88
CA TYR A 77 32.99 -0.14 -8.81
C TYR A 77 33.28 1.16 -8.03
N PRO A 78 34.49 1.33 -7.48
CA PRO A 78 34.89 2.62 -6.92
C PRO A 78 34.83 3.64 -8.05
N ALA A 79 33.93 4.63 -7.92
CA ALA A 79 33.74 5.65 -8.93
C ALA A 79 35.11 6.27 -9.27
N PRO A 80 35.62 6.05 -10.50
CA PRO A 80 36.78 6.78 -10.96
C PRO A 80 36.38 8.26 -10.96
N ASN A 81 37.27 9.12 -10.50
CA ASN A 81 37.10 10.56 -10.44
C ASN A 81 36.52 11.10 -11.77
N LEU A 82 35.20 11.29 -11.86
CA LEU A 82 34.50 11.89 -13.01
C LEU A 82 34.62 13.42 -12.98
N ARG A 83 35.80 13.92 -12.59
CA ARG A 83 36.11 15.34 -12.53
C ARG A 83 37.57 15.57 -12.90
N GLU A 84 37.92 15.31 -14.16
CA GLU A 84 39.09 15.99 -14.76
C GLU A 84 39.12 16.02 -16.30
N ASP A 85 38.16 15.40 -17.00
CA ASP A 85 38.29 15.25 -18.46
C ASP A 85 37.34 16.13 -19.30
N VAL A 86 36.53 17.01 -18.68
CA VAL A 86 35.59 17.89 -19.41
C VAL A 86 36.15 19.30 -19.65
N ILE A 87 37.43 19.55 -19.32
CA ILE A 87 38.10 20.81 -19.65
C ILE A 87 39.29 20.49 -20.57
N GLY A 88 39.03 20.33 -21.86
CA GLY A 88 40.12 20.12 -22.81
C GLY A 88 39.65 19.79 -24.22
N ASP A 89 39.50 20.85 -24.99
CA ASP A 89 40.01 20.93 -26.36
C ASP A 89 39.04 20.69 -27.55
N ASP A 90 39.34 21.51 -28.54
CA ASP A 90 38.70 21.90 -29.78
C ASP A 90 37.92 20.83 -30.56
N THR A 91 36.68 21.17 -30.95
CA THR A 91 36.33 21.24 -32.38
C THR A 91 35.03 22.01 -32.62
N ARG A 92 35.15 23.28 -33.00
CA ARG A 92 34.19 23.89 -33.94
C ARG A 92 34.60 23.43 -35.34
N PRO A 93 33.65 22.97 -36.17
CA PRO A 93 33.41 23.76 -37.37
C PRO A 93 31.92 24.04 -37.60
N GLN A 94 31.71 25.30 -37.94
CA GLN A 94 30.52 25.94 -38.47
C GLN A 94 29.83 25.09 -39.54
N SER A 95 28.49 25.06 -39.54
CA SER A 95 27.69 25.14 -40.77
C SER A 95 26.21 25.43 -40.48
N GLN A 96 25.83 26.65 -40.84
CA GLN A 96 24.55 27.09 -41.41
C GLN A 96 23.38 27.41 -40.45
N GLU A 97 23.20 28.72 -40.29
CA GLU A 97 21.96 29.42 -39.90
C GLU A 97 21.13 29.73 -41.19
N PRO A 98 19.91 30.31 -41.11
CA PRO A 98 18.57 29.70 -41.13
C PRO A 98 17.75 30.06 -42.41
N PRO A 99 16.43 29.80 -42.48
CA PRO A 99 15.54 30.97 -42.50
C PRO A 99 14.24 30.84 -41.67
N ALA A 100 13.93 31.96 -41.00
CA ALA A 100 12.64 32.58 -40.66
C ALA A 100 11.35 31.75 -40.80
N GLU A 101 10.60 31.50 -39.71
CA GLU A 101 9.43 32.28 -39.21
C GLU A 101 8.20 32.27 -40.14
N PRO A 102 6.93 32.48 -39.69
CA PRO A 102 6.41 32.64 -38.33
C PRO A 102 5.08 31.88 -38.05
N ALA A 103 4.64 31.93 -36.79
CA ALA A 103 3.25 32.01 -36.30
C ALA A 103 2.09 31.40 -37.12
N SER A 104 1.37 30.46 -36.50
CA SER A 104 -0.09 30.43 -36.61
C SER A 104 -0.71 29.94 -35.30
N ALA A 105 -1.22 30.91 -34.55
CA ALA A 105 -2.21 30.73 -33.52
C ALA A 105 -3.60 30.77 -34.17
N ALA A 106 -4.43 29.76 -33.93
CA ALA A 106 -5.91 29.78 -33.95
C ALA A 106 -6.36 28.33 -33.69
N THR A 107 -7.00 27.98 -32.58
CA THR A 107 -8.43 28.19 -32.31
C THR A 107 -9.32 27.51 -33.34
N GLU A 108 -9.75 26.28 -33.04
CA GLU A 108 -10.99 25.69 -33.55
C GLU A 108 -11.37 24.56 -32.58
N ALA A 109 -12.22 24.78 -31.58
CA ALA A 109 -13.68 24.75 -31.67
C ALA A 109 -14.20 23.48 -32.37
N THR A 110 -14.66 22.50 -31.59
CA THR A 110 -15.92 21.79 -31.86
C THR A 110 -16.22 20.79 -30.75
N ALA A 111 -17.21 21.16 -29.94
CA ALA A 111 -18.04 20.25 -29.18
C ALA A 111 -19.05 19.58 -30.13
N LYS A 112 -19.29 18.28 -29.97
CA LYS A 112 -20.49 17.61 -30.50
C LYS A 112 -20.64 16.20 -29.90
N PRO A 113 -21.82 15.60 -30.05
CA PRO A 113 -22.96 15.63 -29.14
C PRO A 113 -23.05 14.40 -28.22
#